data_AF-A0A151RN66-F1
#
_entry.id   AF-A0A151RN66-F1
#
_cell.length_a   1.000
_cell.length_b   1.000
_cell.length_c   1.000
_cell.angle_alpha   90.00
_cell.angle_beta   90.00
_cell.angle_gamma   90.00
#
_symmetry.space_group_name_H-M   'P 1'
#
loop_
_entity.id
_entity.type
_entity.pdbx_description
1 polymer ?
#
loop_
_entity_poly.entity_id
_entity_poly.type
_entity_poly.pdbx_seq_one_letter_code
_entity_poly.pdbx_strand_id
1 'polypeptide(L)'
;MKPALLSLITANQFAGMDHEDPYTHLSYFYELIGTMGVPGEDEEAVYLRLFPFSLTGKAKTWLQAHPNQSLTRWEDVERKFLARFFPPSRYISAKSTIATFSQGADEPLFEAWERYKSLLRKCPNHGFDDVAQLNMFCNGLRSQTKMLLDASAGGSMMMKDSEEAITIIDDLAASDYQAHHDRSQPIKRGILELDTQNEILA
;
A
#
# COMPACT_ATOMS: atom_id res chain seq x y z
N MET A 1 -8.87 -5.86 33.99
CA MET A 1 -8.33 -5.48 32.66
C MET A 1 -6.81 -5.55 32.73
N LYS A 2 -6.16 -6.34 31.87
CA LYS A 2 -4.70 -6.57 31.92
C LYS A 2 -3.98 -5.25 31.55
N PRO A 3 -3.12 -4.67 32.42
CA PRO A 3 -2.45 -3.40 32.15
C PRO A 3 -1.61 -3.38 30.88
N ALA A 4 -0.98 -4.51 30.53
CA ALA A 4 -0.18 -4.66 29.32
C ALA A 4 -1.00 -4.45 28.03
N LEU A 5 -2.23 -4.95 27.98
CA LEU A 5 -3.09 -4.78 26.81
C LEU A 5 -3.49 -3.32 26.62
N LEU A 6 -3.88 -2.65 27.70
CA LEU A 6 -4.17 -1.22 27.64
C LEU A 6 -2.96 -0.44 27.12
N SER A 7 -1.76 -0.80 27.55
CA SER A 7 -0.53 -0.18 27.05
C SER A 7 -0.30 -0.41 25.55
N LEU A 8 -0.64 -1.59 25.03
CA LEU A 8 -0.52 -1.89 23.59
C LEU A 8 -1.55 -1.13 22.76
N ILE A 9 -2.78 -1.03 23.27
CA ILE A 9 -3.86 -0.26 22.64
C ILE A 9 -3.52 1.23 22.62
N THR A 10 -2.97 1.77 23.71
CA THR A 10 -2.58 3.18 23.76
C THR A 10 -1.29 3.47 22.99
N ALA A 11 -0.47 2.47 22.67
CA ALA A 11 0.69 2.62 21.79
C ALA A 11 0.29 2.70 20.30
N ASN A 12 -0.85 2.14 19.91
CA ASN A 12 -1.34 2.10 18.54
C ASN A 12 -2.66 2.88 18.40
N GLN A 13 -2.64 4.16 18.77
CA GLN A 13 -3.82 5.01 18.70
C GLN A 13 -4.05 5.59 17.31
N PHE A 14 -5.32 5.64 16.90
CA PHE A 14 -5.76 6.30 15.69
C PHE A 14 -6.14 7.75 15.96
N ALA A 15 -5.49 8.70 15.30
CA ALA A 15 -5.70 10.12 15.50
C ALA A 15 -6.83 10.70 14.62
N GLY A 16 -7.19 10.03 13.53
CA GLY A 16 -8.13 10.52 12.52
C GLY A 16 -7.49 11.48 11.52
N MET A 17 -6.23 11.22 11.16
CA MET A 17 -5.43 11.97 10.19
C MET A 17 -5.60 11.40 8.79
N ASP A 18 -5.35 12.20 7.75
CA ASP A 18 -5.63 11.82 6.36
C ASP A 18 -4.78 10.64 5.85
N HIS A 19 -3.62 10.39 6.46
CA HIS A 19 -2.70 9.31 6.11
C HIS A 19 -2.96 8.01 6.87
N GLU A 20 -3.84 8.03 7.89
CA GLU A 20 -4.18 6.83 8.65
C GLU A 20 -5.31 6.06 7.97
N ASP A 21 -5.22 4.72 7.98
CA ASP A 21 -6.27 3.85 7.46
C ASP A 21 -7.11 3.29 8.63
N PRO A 22 -8.41 3.64 8.72
CA PRO A 22 -9.28 3.14 9.77
C PRO A 22 -9.57 1.64 9.67
N TYR A 23 -9.44 1.01 8.49
CA TYR A 23 -9.56 -0.45 8.37
C TYR A 23 -8.36 -1.16 8.98
N THR A 24 -7.15 -0.68 8.68
CA THR A 24 -5.92 -1.20 9.31
C THR A 24 -5.98 -1.04 10.82
N HIS A 25 -6.45 0.12 11.31
CA HIS A 25 -6.66 0.35 12.75
C HIS A 25 -7.62 -0.68 13.38
N LEU A 26 -8.78 -0.91 12.76
CA LEU A 26 -9.75 -1.89 13.25
C LEU A 26 -9.18 -3.31 13.23
N SER A 27 -8.48 -3.71 12.18
CA SER A 27 -7.84 -5.02 12.08
C SER A 27 -6.85 -5.25 13.23
N TYR A 28 -5.95 -4.29 13.48
CA TYR A 28 -5.02 -4.37 14.61
C TYR A 28 -5.73 -4.37 15.95
N PHE A 29 -6.80 -3.58 16.10
CA PHE A 29 -7.62 -3.55 17.31
C PHE A 29 -8.27 -4.91 17.60
N TYR A 30 -8.83 -5.57 16.58
CA TYR A 30 -9.39 -6.92 16.70
C TYR A 30 -8.32 -7.96 17.02
N GLU A 31 -7.18 -7.92 16.35
CA GLU A 31 -6.07 -8.84 16.59
C GLU A 31 -5.58 -8.76 18.04
N LEU A 32 -5.36 -7.54 18.54
CA LEU A 32 -4.96 -7.30 19.93
C LEU A 32 -5.95 -7.89 20.93
N ILE A 33 -7.26 -7.75 20.69
CA ILE A 33 -8.29 -8.28 21.57
C ILE A 33 -8.42 -9.80 21.43
N GLY A 34 -8.24 -10.35 20.23
CA GLY A 34 -8.22 -11.79 19.97
C GLY A 34 -7.16 -12.53 20.81
N THR A 35 -6.01 -11.89 21.09
CA THR A 35 -4.98 -12.46 21.99
C THR A 35 -5.44 -12.69 23.43
N MET A 36 -6.57 -12.09 23.83
CA MET A 36 -7.11 -12.25 25.19
C MET A 36 -7.82 -13.58 25.42
N GLY A 37 -8.24 -14.28 24.36
CA GLY A 37 -9.08 -15.49 24.45
C GLY A 37 -10.46 -15.19 25.05
N VAL A 38 -11.06 -14.04 24.71
CA VAL A 38 -12.40 -13.67 25.16
C VAL A 38 -13.43 -14.57 24.45
N PRO A 39 -14.43 -15.12 25.17
CA PRO A 39 -15.53 -15.84 24.52
C PRO A 39 -16.30 -14.92 23.55
N GLY A 40 -16.71 -15.44 22.40
CA GLY A 40 -17.36 -14.63 21.35
C GLY A 40 -18.61 -13.85 21.81
N GLU A 41 -19.30 -14.34 22.84
CA GLU A 41 -20.47 -13.67 23.45
C GLU A 41 -20.12 -12.41 24.26
N ASP A 42 -18.87 -12.28 24.72
CA ASP A 42 -18.37 -11.13 25.48
C ASP A 42 -17.52 -10.16 24.63
N GLU A 43 -17.17 -10.54 23.40
CA GLU A 43 -16.29 -9.76 22.53
C GLU A 43 -16.83 -8.35 22.26
N GLU A 44 -18.13 -8.23 21.95
CA GLU A 44 -18.76 -6.93 21.68
C GLU A 44 -18.61 -5.97 22.86
N ALA A 45 -18.83 -6.45 24.09
CA ALA A 45 -18.68 -5.64 25.30
C ALA A 45 -17.21 -5.22 25.52
N VAL A 46 -16.26 -6.09 25.15
CA VAL A 46 -14.83 -5.77 25.20
C VAL A 46 -14.45 -4.73 24.15
N TYR A 47 -14.93 -4.85 22.91
CA TYR A 47 -14.70 -3.88 21.85
C TYR A 47 -15.21 -2.49 22.26
N LEU A 48 -16.46 -2.40 22.69
CA LEU A 48 -17.07 -1.14 23.13
C LEU A 48 -16.30 -0.48 24.28
N ARG A 49 -15.80 -1.27 25.23
CA ARG A 49 -15.04 -0.76 26.39
C ARG A 49 -13.63 -0.33 26.02
N LEU A 50 -12.96 -1.01 25.09
CA LEU A 50 -11.55 -0.79 24.78
C LEU A 50 -11.32 0.19 23.63
N PHE A 51 -12.25 0.30 22.69
CA PHE A 51 -12.13 1.17 21.53
C PHE A 51 -11.88 2.66 21.87
N PRO A 52 -12.49 3.26 22.92
CA PRO A 52 -12.16 4.64 23.30
C PRO A 52 -10.68 4.86 23.64
N PHE A 53 -9.97 3.83 24.08
CA PHE A 53 -8.54 3.89 24.40
C PHE A 53 -7.66 3.77 23.16
N SER A 54 -8.17 3.20 22.06
CA SER A 54 -7.47 3.08 20.78
C SER A 54 -7.57 4.35 19.93
N LEU A 55 -8.29 5.39 20.41
CA LEU A 55 -8.44 6.66 19.69
C LEU A 55 -7.70 7.80 20.37
N THR A 56 -7.18 8.71 19.56
CA THR A 56 -6.61 10.00 19.97
C THR A 56 -7.05 11.11 19.03
N GLY A 57 -6.63 12.35 19.28
CA GLY A 57 -6.86 13.50 18.39
C GLY A 57 -8.32 13.67 17.93
N LYS A 58 -8.51 13.84 16.62
CA LYS A 58 -9.81 14.08 15.98
C LYS A 58 -10.75 12.89 16.16
N ALA A 59 -10.22 11.66 16.15
CA ALA A 59 -11.01 10.46 16.34
C ALA A 59 -11.60 10.36 17.75
N LYS A 60 -10.80 10.69 18.77
CA LYS A 60 -11.28 10.72 20.15
C LYS A 60 -12.34 11.80 20.36
N THR A 61 -12.12 13.00 19.82
CA THR A 61 -13.12 14.08 19.87
C THR A 61 -14.42 13.68 19.16
N TRP A 62 -14.34 13.01 18.01
CA TRP A 62 -15.52 12.49 17.32
C TRP A 62 -16.32 11.50 18.17
N LEU A 63 -15.64 10.54 18.81
CA LEU A 63 -16.32 9.54 19.64
C LEU A 63 -17.04 10.21 20.82
N GLN A 64 -16.39 11.19 21.46
CA GLN A 64 -16.93 11.95 22.58
C GLN A 64 -18.10 12.88 22.20
N ALA A 65 -18.22 13.25 20.93
CA ALA A 65 -19.30 14.11 20.44
C ALA A 65 -20.65 13.37 20.29
N HIS A 66 -20.66 12.03 20.35
CA HIS A 66 -21.91 11.27 20.32
C HIS A 66 -22.60 11.32 21.70
N PRO A 67 -23.93 11.52 21.75
CA PRO A 67 -24.67 11.49 23.00
C PRO A 67 -24.47 10.15 23.72
N ASN A 68 -24.27 10.21 25.04
CA ASN A 68 -24.27 9.01 25.91
C ASN A 68 -25.56 8.23 25.58
N GLN A 69 -25.44 6.99 25.08
CA GLN A 69 -26.49 6.06 24.60
C GLN A 69 -26.66 5.90 23.06
N SER A 70 -25.95 6.65 22.20
CA SER A 70 -26.07 6.50 20.73
C SER A 70 -25.31 5.29 20.13
N LEU A 71 -24.36 4.74 20.88
CA LEU A 71 -23.39 3.74 20.44
C LEU A 71 -23.37 2.56 21.42
N THR A 72 -24.41 1.73 21.40
CA THR A 72 -24.57 0.58 22.31
C THR A 72 -24.24 -0.76 21.66
N ARG A 73 -24.12 -0.80 20.33
CA ARG A 73 -23.69 -1.97 19.57
C ARG A 73 -22.38 -1.67 18.86
N TRP A 74 -21.50 -2.66 18.83
CA TRP A 74 -20.20 -2.54 18.17
C TRP A 74 -20.35 -2.30 16.67
N GLU A 75 -21.28 -3.00 16.02
CA GLU A 75 -21.58 -2.81 14.60
C GLU A 75 -21.92 -1.34 14.26
N ASP A 76 -22.65 -0.66 15.13
CA ASP A 76 -23.00 0.75 14.94
C ASP A 76 -21.79 1.68 15.13
N VAL A 77 -20.90 1.36 16.07
CA VAL A 77 -19.63 2.09 16.28
C VAL A 77 -18.74 1.97 15.06
N GLU A 78 -18.50 0.73 14.62
CA GLU A 78 -17.67 0.43 13.46
C GLU A 78 -18.20 1.12 12.20
N ARG A 79 -19.49 0.97 11.91
CA ARG A 79 -20.14 1.59 10.74
C ARG A 79 -20.00 3.11 10.77
N LYS A 80 -20.28 3.76 11.91
CA LYS A 80 -20.18 5.23 12.04
C LYS A 80 -18.73 5.72 12.01
N PHE A 81 -17.79 4.96 12.58
CA PHE A 81 -16.36 5.25 12.56
C PHE A 81 -15.83 5.22 11.12
N LEU A 82 -16.09 4.15 10.38
CA LEU A 82 -15.71 4.01 8.99
C LEU A 82 -16.36 5.09 8.11
N ALA A 83 -17.66 5.36 8.28
CA ALA A 83 -18.33 6.42 7.54
C ALA A 83 -17.72 7.82 7.78
N ARG A 84 -17.18 8.07 8.99
CA ARG A 84 -16.57 9.35 9.34
C ARG A 84 -15.15 9.48 8.81
N PHE A 85 -14.30 8.48 9.00
CA PHE A 85 -12.87 8.55 8.73
C PHE A 85 -12.47 7.96 7.37
N PHE A 86 -13.36 7.19 6.76
CA PHE A 86 -13.24 6.70 5.39
C PHE A 86 -14.58 6.84 4.64
N PRO A 87 -15.04 8.08 4.41
CA PRO A 87 -16.33 8.31 3.77
C PRO A 87 -16.39 7.61 2.40
N PRO A 88 -17.59 7.16 1.96
CA PRO A 88 -17.75 6.46 0.69
C PRO A 88 -17.12 7.19 -0.51
N SER A 89 -17.06 8.52 -0.49
CA SER A 89 -16.40 9.31 -1.52
C SER A 89 -14.89 9.08 -1.61
N ARG A 90 -14.18 8.94 -0.47
CA ARG A 90 -12.74 8.59 -0.45
C ARG A 90 -12.53 7.17 -0.97
N TYR A 91 -13.40 6.23 -0.58
CA TYR A 91 -13.36 4.86 -1.07
C TYR A 91 -13.59 4.78 -2.59
N ILE A 92 -14.64 5.44 -3.10
CA ILE A 92 -14.95 5.52 -4.53
C ILE A 92 -13.79 6.18 -5.29
N SER A 93 -13.24 7.27 -4.75
CA SER A 93 -12.09 7.95 -5.36
C SER A 93 -10.87 7.03 -5.41
N ALA A 94 -10.53 6.34 -4.32
CA ALA A 94 -9.39 5.43 -4.28
C ALA A 94 -9.56 4.28 -5.28
N LYS A 95 -10.75 3.67 -5.33
CA LYS A 95 -11.11 2.66 -6.33
C LYS A 95 -10.98 3.18 -7.75
N SER A 96 -11.48 4.38 -8.01
CA SER A 96 -11.38 5.02 -9.31
C SER A 96 -9.93 5.27 -9.69
N THR A 97 -9.08 5.72 -8.77
CA THR A 97 -7.64 5.91 -9.02
C THR A 97 -6.92 4.60 -9.34
N ILE A 98 -7.29 3.48 -8.71
CA ILE A 98 -6.77 2.15 -9.06
C ILE A 98 -7.23 1.74 -10.46
N ALA A 99 -8.54 1.86 -10.74
CA ALA A 99 -9.13 1.41 -12.01
C ALA A 99 -8.74 2.27 -13.21
N THR A 100 -8.41 3.54 -13.00
CA THR A 100 -7.99 4.49 -14.02
C THR A 100 -6.50 4.81 -13.95
N PHE A 101 -5.72 3.90 -13.34
CA PHE A 101 -4.28 4.02 -13.28
C PHE A 101 -3.70 4.29 -14.67
N SER A 102 -2.72 5.19 -14.71
CA SER A 102 -2.01 5.53 -15.94
C SER A 102 -0.55 5.82 -15.60
N GLN A 103 0.35 5.28 -16.41
CA GLN A 103 1.78 5.52 -16.32
C GLN A 103 2.10 6.94 -16.85
N GLY A 104 2.92 7.68 -16.10
CA GLY A 104 3.37 9.03 -16.46
C GLY A 104 4.25 9.07 -17.71
N ALA A 105 4.36 10.24 -18.34
CA ALA A 105 5.07 10.42 -19.62
C ALA A 105 6.59 10.13 -19.54
N ASP A 106 7.21 10.33 -18.38
CA ASP A 106 8.62 10.03 -18.13
C ASP A 106 8.79 9.09 -16.94
N GLU A 107 7.71 8.42 -16.53
CA GLU A 107 7.71 7.51 -15.38
C GLU A 107 8.21 6.13 -15.83
N PRO A 108 9.35 5.66 -15.28
CA PRO A 108 9.89 4.33 -15.56
C PRO A 108 8.96 3.23 -15.01
N LEU A 109 9.13 1.99 -15.48
CA LEU A 109 8.24 0.89 -15.10
C LEU A 109 8.31 0.63 -13.60
N PHE A 110 9.49 0.70 -12.99
CA PHE A 110 9.65 0.44 -11.56
C PHE A 110 8.86 1.43 -10.69
N GLU A 111 8.87 2.73 -11.03
CA GLU A 111 8.10 3.75 -10.30
C GLU A 111 6.60 3.55 -10.50
N ALA A 112 6.17 3.27 -11.73
CA ALA A 112 4.78 3.01 -12.05
C ALA A 112 4.24 1.79 -11.27
N TRP A 113 5.02 0.72 -11.21
CA TRP A 113 4.64 -0.50 -10.49
C TRP A 113 4.59 -0.29 -8.97
N GLU A 114 5.57 0.37 -8.38
CA GLU A 114 5.54 0.72 -6.95
C GLU A 114 4.39 1.65 -6.60
N ARG A 115 4.08 2.62 -7.47
CA ARG A 115 2.92 3.51 -7.29
C ARG A 115 1.61 2.73 -7.36
N TYR A 116 1.47 1.80 -8.30
CA TYR A 116 0.29 0.94 -8.39
C TYR A 116 0.12 0.07 -7.13
N LYS A 117 1.17 -0.63 -6.69
CA LYS A 117 1.17 -1.38 -5.42
C LYS A 117 0.83 -0.51 -4.22
N SER A 118 1.29 0.74 -4.19
CA SER A 118 0.94 1.68 -3.14
C SER A 118 -0.53 2.09 -3.15
N LEU A 119 -1.19 2.17 -4.31
CA LEU A 119 -2.62 2.49 -4.40
C LEU A 119 -3.47 1.34 -3.84
N LEU A 120 -3.11 0.09 -4.16
CA LEU A 120 -3.77 -1.11 -3.63
C LEU A 120 -3.65 -1.17 -2.10
N ARG A 121 -2.45 -0.94 -1.56
CA ARG A 121 -2.20 -0.87 -0.10
C ARG A 121 -3.00 0.21 0.63
N LYS A 122 -3.32 1.33 -0.03
CA LYS A 122 -4.13 2.43 0.53
C LYS A 122 -5.64 2.15 0.47
N CYS A 123 -6.07 1.09 -0.20
CA CYS A 123 -7.47 0.72 -0.31
C CYS A 123 -7.63 -0.81 -0.22
N PRO A 124 -7.26 -1.46 0.91
CA PRO A 124 -7.20 -2.92 1.01
C PRO A 124 -8.55 -3.61 0.72
N ASN A 125 -9.67 -2.91 0.92
CA ASN A 125 -11.02 -3.38 0.60
C ASN A 125 -11.48 -3.03 -0.82
N HIS A 126 -10.56 -2.87 -1.78
CA HIS A 126 -10.89 -2.49 -3.15
C HIS A 126 -11.74 -3.55 -3.89
N GLY A 127 -11.73 -4.81 -3.46
CA GLY A 127 -12.60 -5.86 -4.03
C GLY A 127 -12.31 -6.17 -5.51
N PHE A 128 -11.08 -5.93 -5.94
CA PHE A 128 -10.58 -6.33 -7.26
C PHE A 128 -9.78 -7.62 -7.06
N ASP A 129 -10.07 -8.65 -7.82
CA ASP A 129 -9.22 -9.86 -7.84
C ASP A 129 -7.89 -9.57 -8.56
N ASP A 130 -6.94 -10.50 -8.45
CA ASP A 130 -5.57 -10.31 -8.98
C ASP A 130 -5.57 -10.11 -10.51
N VAL A 131 -6.48 -10.79 -11.21
CA VAL A 131 -6.65 -10.66 -12.67
C VAL A 131 -7.13 -9.25 -13.03
N ALA A 132 -8.12 -8.71 -12.32
CA ALA A 132 -8.62 -7.36 -12.53
C ALA A 132 -7.54 -6.31 -12.21
N GLN A 133 -6.77 -6.49 -11.13
CA GLN A 133 -5.66 -5.61 -10.78
C GLN A 133 -4.60 -5.58 -11.90
N LEU A 134 -4.17 -6.74 -12.38
CA LEU A 134 -3.20 -6.84 -13.48
C LEU A 134 -3.72 -6.20 -14.77
N ASN A 135 -4.98 -6.44 -15.11
CA ASN A 135 -5.61 -5.86 -16.30
C ASN A 135 -5.64 -4.33 -16.20
N MET A 136 -6.00 -3.78 -15.03
CA MET A 136 -6.01 -2.32 -14.80
C MET A 136 -4.61 -1.74 -14.93
N PHE A 137 -3.60 -2.38 -14.33
CA PHE A 137 -2.22 -1.95 -14.44
C PHE A 137 -1.75 -1.98 -15.91
N CYS A 138 -1.85 -3.13 -16.59
CA CYS A 138 -1.38 -3.32 -17.96
C CYS A 138 -2.08 -2.40 -18.98
N ASN A 139 -3.36 -2.09 -18.76
CA ASN A 139 -4.09 -1.14 -19.60
C ASN A 139 -3.72 0.32 -19.34
N GLY A 140 -3.26 0.63 -18.12
CA GLY A 140 -2.73 1.93 -17.74
C GLY A 140 -1.30 2.20 -18.22
N LEU A 141 -0.59 1.18 -18.70
CA LEU A 141 0.78 1.33 -19.17
C LEU A 141 0.87 2.01 -20.53
N ARG A 142 1.99 2.69 -20.76
CA ARG A 142 2.33 3.24 -22.07
C ARG A 142 2.59 2.12 -23.07
N SER A 143 2.34 2.39 -24.35
CA SER A 143 2.52 1.42 -25.43
C SER A 143 3.92 0.79 -25.44
N GLN A 144 4.96 1.59 -25.21
CA GLN A 144 6.35 1.10 -25.17
C GLN A 144 6.59 0.12 -24.01
N THR A 145 6.11 0.46 -22.80
CA THR A 145 6.21 -0.40 -21.62
C THR A 145 5.40 -1.68 -21.81
N LYS A 146 4.23 -1.60 -22.41
CA LYS A 146 3.38 -2.75 -22.72
C LYS A 146 4.07 -3.70 -23.71
N MET A 147 4.70 -3.16 -24.76
CA MET A 147 5.49 -3.96 -25.71
C MET A 147 6.66 -4.68 -25.03
N LEU A 148 7.34 -4.03 -24.07
CA LEU A 148 8.42 -4.65 -23.30
C LEU A 148 7.90 -5.82 -22.45
N LEU A 149 6.75 -5.64 -21.81
CA LEU A 149 6.10 -6.70 -21.03
C LEU A 149 5.70 -7.87 -21.93
N ASP A 150 5.03 -7.60 -23.05
CA ASP A 150 4.61 -8.65 -24.00
C ASP A 150 5.83 -9.41 -24.57
N ALA A 151 6.92 -8.71 -24.89
CA ALA A 151 8.16 -9.35 -25.35
C ALA A 151 8.76 -10.27 -24.27
N SER A 152 8.74 -9.84 -23.01
CA SER A 152 9.29 -10.60 -21.88
C SER A 152 8.41 -11.80 -21.50
N ALA A 153 7.09 -11.69 -21.70
CA ALA A 153 6.15 -12.79 -21.54
C ALA A 153 6.18 -13.80 -22.71
N GLY A 154 6.87 -13.50 -23.80
CA GLY A 154 6.86 -14.32 -25.02
C GLY A 154 5.52 -14.28 -25.77
N GLY A 155 4.75 -13.21 -25.60
CA GLY A 155 3.40 -13.06 -26.12
C GLY A 155 2.59 -12.05 -25.31
N SER A 156 1.29 -11.97 -25.54
CA SER A 156 0.43 -11.04 -24.76
C SER A 156 0.51 -11.33 -23.26
N MET A 157 0.90 -10.34 -22.46
CA MET A 157 0.95 -10.43 -20.99
C MET A 157 -0.42 -10.83 -20.40
N MET A 158 -1.51 -10.42 -21.07
CA MET A 158 -2.88 -10.71 -20.65
C MET A 158 -3.27 -12.19 -20.79
N MET A 159 -2.44 -13.01 -21.45
CA MET A 159 -2.64 -14.46 -21.60
C MET A 159 -1.90 -15.28 -20.54
N LYS A 160 -1.07 -14.63 -19.72
CA LYS A 160 -0.36 -15.25 -18.60
C LYS A 160 -1.30 -15.41 -17.41
N ASP A 161 -1.04 -16.40 -16.58
CA ASP A 161 -1.67 -16.45 -15.27
C ASP A 161 -1.16 -15.29 -14.38
N SER A 162 -1.92 -14.98 -13.34
CA SER A 162 -1.64 -13.82 -12.50
C SER A 162 -0.30 -13.92 -11.77
N GLU A 163 0.13 -15.12 -11.38
CA GLU A 163 1.36 -15.33 -10.64
C GLU A 163 2.59 -15.16 -11.56
N GLU A 164 2.53 -15.74 -12.76
CA GLU A 164 3.56 -15.57 -13.79
C GLU A 164 3.66 -14.10 -14.22
N ALA A 165 2.53 -13.43 -14.45
CA ALA A 165 2.51 -12.02 -14.84
C ALA A 165 3.12 -11.10 -13.78
N ILE A 166 2.78 -11.30 -12.49
CA ILE A 166 3.38 -10.55 -11.38
C ILE A 166 4.89 -10.76 -11.34
N THR A 167 5.34 -12.01 -11.47
CA THR A 167 6.78 -12.34 -11.46
C THR A 167 7.53 -11.61 -12.57
N ILE A 168 7.01 -11.63 -13.80
CA ILE A 168 7.64 -10.94 -14.93
C ILE A 168 7.68 -9.42 -14.71
N ILE A 169 6.60 -8.83 -14.16
CA ILE A 169 6.54 -7.40 -13.87
C ILE A 169 7.57 -7.02 -12.79
N ASP A 170 7.68 -7.80 -11.71
CA ASP A 170 8.64 -7.55 -10.64
C ASP A 170 10.09 -7.67 -11.14
N ASP A 171 10.41 -8.70 -11.93
CA ASP A 171 11.74 -8.89 -12.51
C ASP A 171 12.13 -7.74 -13.45
N LEU A 172 11.19 -7.30 -14.31
CA LEU A 172 11.42 -6.16 -15.20
C LEU A 172 11.54 -4.86 -14.43
N ALA A 173 10.71 -4.62 -13.41
CA ALA A 173 10.82 -3.44 -12.55
C ALA A 173 12.18 -3.40 -11.82
N ALA A 174 12.68 -4.55 -11.34
CA ALA A 174 13.99 -4.63 -10.71
C ALA A 174 15.13 -4.33 -11.70
N SER A 175 15.07 -4.87 -12.91
CA SER A 175 16.04 -4.60 -13.98
C SER A 175 16.02 -3.12 -14.41
N ASP A 176 14.83 -2.55 -14.57
CA ASP A 176 14.62 -1.14 -14.92
C ASP A 176 15.20 -0.21 -13.84
N TYR A 177 14.96 -0.50 -12.57
CA TYR A 177 15.55 0.24 -11.45
C TYR A 177 17.09 0.23 -11.49
N GLN A 178 17.71 -0.93 -11.74
CA GLN A 178 19.17 -1.05 -11.84
C GLN A 178 19.72 -0.23 -13.02
N ALA A 179 19.12 -0.36 -14.20
CA ALA A 179 19.56 0.37 -15.39
C ALA A 179 19.45 1.90 -15.22
N HIS A 180 18.41 2.37 -14.52
CA HIS A 180 18.25 3.78 -14.19
C HIS A 180 19.25 4.26 -13.14
N HIS A 181 19.56 3.43 -12.14
CA HIS A 181 20.56 3.75 -11.14
C HIS A 181 21.97 3.87 -11.75
N ASP A 182 22.36 2.93 -12.62
CA ASP A 182 23.68 2.93 -13.27
C ASP A 182 23.90 4.13 -14.20
N ARG A 183 22.84 4.58 -14.90
CA ARG A 183 22.89 5.79 -15.75
C ARG A 183 23.01 7.10 -14.97
N SER A 184 22.60 7.10 -13.70
CA SER A 184 22.66 8.28 -12.83
C SER A 184 24.05 8.49 -12.19
N GLN A 185 24.94 7.49 -12.25
CA GLN A 185 26.31 7.63 -11.75
C GLN A 185 27.19 8.38 -12.77
N PRO A 186 27.89 9.45 -12.38
CA PRO A 186 28.84 10.11 -13.26
C PRO A 186 30.02 9.18 -13.54
N ILE A 187 30.15 8.73 -14.79
CA ILE A 187 31.32 8.00 -15.29
C ILE A 187 32.56 8.86 -15.03
N LYS A 188 33.39 8.49 -14.05
CA LYS A 188 34.76 9.00 -13.94
C LYS A 188 35.54 8.46 -15.14
N ARG A 189 35.61 9.25 -16.22
CA ARG A 189 36.51 8.99 -17.36
C ARG A 189 37.94 8.96 -16.84
N GLY A 190 38.50 7.75 -16.71
CA GLY A 190 39.94 7.56 -16.51
C GLY A 190 40.68 8.11 -17.72
N ILE A 191 41.56 9.07 -17.48
CA ILE A 191 42.54 9.57 -18.43
C ILE A 191 43.55 8.44 -18.65
N LEU A 192 43.62 7.89 -19.86
CA LEU A 192 44.74 7.04 -20.29
C LEU A 192 45.93 7.96 -20.57
N GLU A 193 46.86 8.08 -19.62
CA GLU A 193 48.20 8.61 -19.90
C GLU A 193 48.97 7.57 -20.71
N LEU A 194 49.28 7.89 -21.96
CA LEU A 194 50.22 7.14 -22.79
C LEU A 194 51.62 7.51 -22.33
N ASP A 195 52.25 6.60 -21.59
CA ASP A 195 53.64 6.74 -21.17
C ASP A 195 54.57 6.45 -22.36
N THR A 196 54.99 7.49 -23.06
CA THR A 196 56.02 7.40 -24.11
C THR A 196 57.40 7.50 -23.45
N GLN A 197 57.91 6.40 -22.93
CA GLN A 197 59.33 6.28 -22.61
C GLN A 197 59.75 4.81 -22.47
N ASN A 198 60.23 4.22 -23.56
CA ASN A 198 61.34 3.27 -23.57
C ASN A 198 61.68 2.90 -25.02
N GLU A 199 62.77 3.46 -25.54
CA GLU A 199 63.68 2.77 -26.47
C GLU A 199 64.94 3.64 -26.65
N ILE A 200 65.87 3.52 -25.70
CA ILE A 200 67.30 3.60 -26.01
C ILE A 200 67.83 2.19 -25.80
N LEU A 201 68.35 1.56 -26.85
CA LEU A 201 69.66 0.89 -26.89
C LEU A 201 69.83 0.09 -28.19
N ALA A 202 70.62 0.63 -29.12
CA ALA A 202 71.66 -0.07 -29.87
C ALA A 202 72.56 0.97 -30.56
#